data_AF-X0YUI6-F1
#
_entry.id   AF-X0YUI6-F1
#
_cell.length_a   1.000
_cell.length_b   1.000
_cell.length_c   1.000
_cell.angle_alpha   90.00
_cell.angle_beta   90.00
_cell.angle_gamma   90.00
#
_symmetry.space_group_name_H-M   'P 1'
#
loop_
_entity.id
_entity.type
_entity.pdbx_description
1 polymer ?
#
loop_
_entity_poly.entity_id
_entity_poly.type
_entity_poly.pdbx_seq_one_letter_code
_entity_poly.pdbx_strand_id
1 'polypeptide(L)'
;RRARPPLGRGSFLLSPAPTPRARARTRLTIFADEDGDGSFETRKIFTDNLNLVSGLEVGFGGVWVGAAPHLLFIPDKDGDDIPDGKPKILLDGWGYQDTHETPNSFTWGPDGWLYGNQGVFNTSLVGAPGAPEAERIPVHAAVWRYHPTRHEFEVFARVGSNQWGIDFDKHGETFITQCRSFWGGGPTTHVILNGHYWNQSNSRHAPFVSADEPPHAPHLRNFLRASARYGHG
;
A
#
# COMPACT_ATOMS: atom_id res chain seq x y z
N ARG A 1 33.53 -40.50 -0.01
CA ARG A 1 33.12 -39.73 1.18
C ARG A 1 34.11 -38.58 1.37
N ARG A 2 33.79 -37.37 0.92
CA ARG A 2 34.55 -36.14 1.25
C ARG A 2 33.58 -35.18 1.95
N ALA A 3 33.97 -34.75 3.14
CA ALA A 3 33.17 -33.92 4.02
C ALA A 3 33.01 -32.50 3.47
N ARG A 4 31.81 -31.92 3.59
CA ARG A 4 31.57 -30.48 3.38
C ARG A 4 32.04 -29.69 4.60
N PRO A 5 32.64 -28.49 4.43
CA PRO A 5 32.95 -27.61 5.55
C PRO A 5 31.67 -27.00 6.13
N PRO A 6 31.67 -26.56 7.41
CA PRO A 6 30.49 -26.01 8.07
C PRO A 6 30.13 -24.64 7.49
N LEU A 7 28.84 -24.43 7.23
CA LEU A 7 28.28 -23.12 6.88
C LEU A 7 28.43 -22.19 8.08
N GLY A 8 29.29 -21.18 7.95
CA GLY A 8 29.37 -20.06 8.88
C GLY A 8 28.04 -19.31 8.92
N ARG A 9 27.66 -18.84 10.12
CA ARG A 9 26.50 -17.97 10.32
C ARG A 9 26.74 -16.63 9.63
N GLY A 10 26.33 -16.53 8.36
CA GLY A 10 26.24 -15.27 7.64
C GLY A 10 24.96 -14.55 8.02
N SER A 11 25.07 -13.47 8.76
CA SER A 11 24.01 -12.46 8.88
C SER A 11 23.78 -11.85 7.50
N PHE A 12 22.60 -12.09 6.90
CA PHE A 12 22.16 -11.34 5.73
C PHE A 12 21.75 -9.94 6.18
N LEU A 13 22.70 -9.02 6.22
CA LEU A 13 22.42 -7.58 6.20
C LEU A 13 22.11 -7.21 4.75
N LEU A 14 20.83 -7.17 4.40
CA LEU A 14 20.36 -6.38 3.26
C LEU A 14 20.50 -4.91 3.65
N SER A 15 21.68 -4.35 3.44
CA SER A 15 21.85 -2.90 3.36
C SER A 15 21.59 -2.49 1.91
N PRO A 16 20.46 -1.88 1.54
CA PRO A 16 20.42 -1.09 0.34
C PRO A 16 21.11 0.24 0.68
N ALA A 17 22.44 0.29 0.53
CA ALA A 17 23.07 1.56 0.27
C ALA A 17 22.49 2.08 -1.07
N PRO A 18 21.97 3.32 -1.14
CA PRO A 18 21.36 3.81 -2.36
C PRO A 18 22.40 3.78 -3.49
N THR A 19 22.14 2.98 -4.51
CA THR A 19 22.93 3.00 -5.74
C THR A 19 22.81 4.40 -6.37
N PRO A 20 23.91 5.00 -6.85
CA PRO A 20 23.86 6.30 -7.48
C PRO A 20 22.96 6.22 -8.73
N ARG A 21 21.80 6.88 -8.67
CA ARG A 21 20.96 7.23 -9.83
C ARG A 21 20.72 6.07 -10.81
N ALA A 22 20.05 5.01 -10.37
CA ALA A 22 19.26 4.25 -11.34
C ALA A 22 18.28 5.25 -11.98
N ARG A 23 18.43 5.51 -13.28
CA ARG A 23 17.57 6.46 -14.00
C ARG A 23 16.12 6.03 -13.80
N ALA A 24 15.25 6.95 -13.37
CA ALA A 24 13.83 6.71 -13.28
C ALA A 24 13.33 6.23 -14.66
N ARG A 25 12.72 5.03 -14.72
CA ARG A 25 12.33 4.35 -15.97
C ARG A 25 10.87 3.90 -15.97
N THR A 26 10.13 4.14 -14.89
CA THR A 26 8.73 3.74 -14.82
C THR A 26 7.89 4.66 -15.70
N ARG A 27 6.94 4.06 -16.41
CA ARG A 27 6.04 4.72 -17.35
C ARG A 27 4.61 4.34 -17.04
N LEU A 28 3.69 5.28 -17.22
CA LEU A 28 2.27 5.01 -17.26
C LEU A 28 1.88 4.96 -18.73
N THR A 29 1.24 3.86 -19.12
CA THR A 29 0.84 3.59 -20.50
C THR A 29 -0.65 3.33 -20.51
N ILE A 30 -1.35 3.98 -21.44
CA ILE A 30 -2.77 3.78 -21.72
C ILE A 30 -2.85 2.76 -22.84
N PHE A 31 -3.70 1.75 -22.65
CA PHE A 31 -4.08 0.79 -23.67
C PHE A 31 -5.58 0.96 -23.89
N ALA A 32 -5.99 1.15 -25.14
CA ALA A 32 -7.40 1.27 -25.49
C ALA A 32 -7.82 0.08 -26.34
N ASP A 33 -8.96 -0.50 -25.96
CA ASP A 33 -9.77 -1.45 -26.73
C ASP A 33 -10.97 -0.65 -27.25
N GLU A 34 -10.89 -0.20 -28.50
CA GLU A 34 -11.89 0.71 -29.09
C GLU A 34 -13.15 -0.01 -29.58
N ASP A 35 -13.03 -1.30 -29.93
CA ASP A 35 -14.13 -2.10 -30.46
C ASP A 35 -14.69 -3.15 -29.48
N GLY A 36 -14.07 -3.31 -28.31
CA GLY A 36 -14.51 -4.15 -27.22
C GLY A 36 -14.27 -5.64 -27.46
N ASP A 37 -13.33 -6.01 -28.35
CA ASP A 37 -13.05 -7.41 -28.68
C ASP A 37 -12.12 -8.11 -27.68
N GLY A 38 -11.57 -7.36 -26.71
CA GLY A 38 -10.61 -7.84 -25.72
C GLY A 38 -9.15 -7.74 -26.13
N SER A 39 -8.86 -7.16 -27.31
CA SER A 39 -7.54 -6.78 -27.80
C SER A 39 -7.34 -5.27 -27.65
N PHE A 40 -6.09 -4.80 -27.70
CA PHE A 40 -5.80 -3.37 -27.65
C PHE A 40 -5.29 -2.87 -29.00
N GLU A 41 -5.92 -1.84 -29.54
CA GLU A 41 -5.54 -1.25 -30.83
C GLU A 41 -4.44 -0.22 -30.63
N THR A 42 -4.51 0.53 -29.53
CA THR A 42 -3.59 1.64 -29.27
C THR A 42 -2.83 1.48 -27.96
N ARG A 43 -1.63 2.06 -27.97
CA ARG A 43 -0.73 2.12 -26.82
C ARG A 43 -0.11 3.50 -26.75
N LYS A 44 -0.51 4.31 -25.78
CA LYS A 44 0.00 5.67 -25.56
C LYS A 44 0.80 5.73 -24.27
N ILE A 45 1.96 6.40 -24.29
CA ILE A 45 2.66 6.74 -23.04
C ILE A 45 2.02 8.01 -22.50
N PHE A 46 1.35 7.93 -21.35
CA PHE A 46 0.75 9.07 -20.67
C PHE A 46 1.84 9.90 -19.97
N THR A 47 2.70 9.23 -19.20
CA THR A 47 3.85 9.87 -18.56
C THR A 47 5.01 8.88 -18.38
N ASP A 48 6.22 9.41 -18.24
CA ASP A 48 7.44 8.63 -18.07
C ASP A 48 8.36 9.24 -17.01
N ASN A 49 9.55 8.64 -16.84
CA ASN A 49 10.56 9.08 -15.89
C ASN A 49 10.08 9.14 -14.42
N LEU A 50 9.07 8.33 -14.08
CA LEU A 50 8.70 8.08 -12.70
C LEU A 50 9.61 7.01 -12.09
N ASN A 51 9.70 7.00 -10.76
CA ASN A 51 10.51 6.06 -10.02
C ASN A 51 9.63 5.22 -9.10
N LEU A 52 9.75 3.89 -9.21
CA LEU A 52 9.11 2.93 -8.29
C LEU A 52 7.60 3.21 -8.11
N VAL A 53 6.86 3.31 -9.22
CA VAL A 53 5.38 3.37 -9.13
C VAL A 53 4.88 2.02 -8.62
N SER A 54 4.16 2.05 -7.52
CA SER A 54 3.66 0.88 -6.79
C SER A 54 2.13 0.81 -6.74
N GLY A 55 1.44 1.89 -7.06
CA GLY A 55 -0.02 1.95 -7.17
C GLY A 55 -0.45 3.15 -8.00
N LEU A 56 -1.60 3.05 -8.64
CA LEU A 56 -2.23 4.18 -9.32
C LEU A 56 -3.74 4.04 -9.31
N GLU A 57 -4.43 5.15 -9.49
CA GLU A 57 -5.88 5.20 -9.71
C GLU A 57 -6.22 6.43 -10.57
N VAL A 58 -7.24 6.30 -11.44
CA VAL A 58 -7.72 7.39 -12.30
C VAL A 58 -8.93 8.04 -11.64
N GLY A 59 -8.96 9.38 -11.62
CA GLY A 59 -10.10 10.10 -11.08
C GLY A 59 -9.78 11.55 -10.79
N PHE A 60 -10.83 12.35 -10.60
CA PHE A 60 -10.72 13.78 -10.31
C PHE A 60 -9.92 14.58 -11.38
N GLY A 61 -10.06 14.18 -12.65
CA GLY A 61 -9.40 14.84 -13.80
C GLY A 61 -7.89 14.62 -13.82
N GLY A 62 -7.45 13.38 -13.59
CA GLY A 62 -6.06 13.01 -13.63
C GLY A 62 -5.78 11.62 -13.06
N VAL A 63 -4.49 11.36 -12.84
CA VAL A 63 -3.98 10.07 -12.34
C VAL A 63 -3.28 10.27 -11.00
N TRP A 64 -3.72 9.50 -10.01
CA TRP A 64 -3.13 9.41 -8.68
C TRP A 64 -2.08 8.32 -8.68
N VAL A 65 -0.88 8.60 -8.16
CA VAL A 65 0.26 7.69 -8.32
C VAL A 65 1.03 7.55 -7.01
N GLY A 66 1.13 6.32 -6.52
CA GLY A 66 2.01 5.95 -5.42
C GLY A 66 3.41 5.71 -5.96
N ALA A 67 4.35 6.58 -5.59
CA ALA A 67 5.74 6.49 -5.98
C ALA A 67 6.59 6.94 -4.78
N ALA A 68 6.84 6.02 -3.86
CA ALA A 68 7.51 6.32 -2.60
C ALA A 68 8.83 7.10 -2.84
N PRO A 69 9.04 8.22 -2.13
CA PRO A 69 8.38 8.62 -0.89
C PRO A 69 7.11 9.48 -1.05
N HIS A 70 6.51 9.55 -2.24
CA HIS A 70 5.41 10.47 -2.55
C HIS A 70 4.11 9.77 -2.94
N LEU A 71 2.99 10.41 -2.58
CA LEU A 71 1.72 10.29 -3.30
C LEU A 71 1.62 11.47 -4.27
N LEU A 72 1.50 11.18 -5.55
CA LEU A 72 1.49 12.16 -6.63
C LEU A 72 0.10 12.26 -7.27
N PHE A 73 -0.20 13.42 -7.84
CA PHE A 73 -1.33 13.62 -8.75
C PHE A 73 -0.86 14.27 -10.05
N ILE A 74 -1.20 13.63 -11.17
CA ILE A 74 -0.85 14.07 -12.52
C ILE A 74 -2.15 14.55 -13.18
N PRO A 75 -2.35 15.86 -13.36
CA PRO A 75 -3.60 16.39 -13.91
C PRO A 75 -3.75 16.07 -15.40
N ASP A 76 -4.98 15.80 -15.80
CA ASP A 76 -5.46 15.65 -17.18
C ASP A 76 -6.94 16.07 -17.16
N LYS A 77 -7.16 17.38 -17.13
CA LYS A 77 -8.46 18.00 -16.92
C LYS A 77 -9.25 18.13 -18.21
N ASP A 78 -8.56 18.27 -19.34
CA ASP A 78 -9.19 18.34 -20.65
C ASP A 78 -9.44 16.94 -21.25
N GLY A 79 -8.87 15.89 -20.65
CA GLY A 79 -9.14 14.50 -21.00
C GLY A 79 -8.55 14.10 -22.34
N ASP A 80 -7.43 14.74 -22.74
CA ASP A 80 -6.75 14.48 -24.00
C ASP A 80 -5.68 13.37 -23.89
N ASP A 81 -5.61 12.71 -22.73
CA ASP A 81 -4.62 11.71 -22.36
C ASP A 81 -3.18 12.28 -22.39
N ILE A 82 -3.00 13.58 -22.15
CA ILE A 82 -1.71 14.26 -22.02
C ILE A 82 -1.69 14.99 -20.66
N PRO A 83 -0.64 14.83 -19.84
CA PRO A 83 -0.56 15.57 -18.59
C PRO A 83 -0.62 17.09 -18.79
N ASP A 84 -1.56 17.76 -18.14
CA ASP A 84 -1.69 19.24 -18.13
C ASP A 84 -0.49 19.95 -17.48
N GLY A 85 0.36 19.19 -16.78
CA GLY A 85 1.50 19.74 -16.07
C GLY A 85 2.32 18.68 -15.35
N LYS A 86 3.27 19.18 -14.55
CA LYS A 86 4.14 18.32 -13.74
C LYS A 86 3.34 17.59 -12.65
N PRO A 87 3.75 16.38 -12.25
CA PRO A 87 3.18 15.70 -11.09
C PRO A 87 3.23 16.58 -9.85
N LYS A 88 2.09 16.69 -9.15
CA LYS A 88 1.95 17.40 -7.89
C LYS A 88 2.16 16.43 -6.75
N ILE A 89 2.97 16.79 -5.76
CA ILE A 89 3.13 16.00 -4.53
C ILE A 89 1.95 16.34 -3.62
N LEU A 90 1.13 15.35 -3.31
CA LEU A 90 -0.01 15.50 -2.40
C LEU A 90 0.33 15.09 -0.98
N LEU A 91 1.14 14.03 -0.83
CA LEU A 91 1.71 13.59 0.43
C LEU A 91 3.17 13.17 0.22
N ASP A 92 3.99 13.34 1.24
CA ASP A 92 5.35 12.79 1.31
C ASP A 92 5.56 12.00 2.62
N GLY A 93 6.72 11.33 2.73
CA GLY A 93 7.09 10.55 3.91
C GLY A 93 6.74 9.06 3.86
N TRP A 94 6.38 8.55 2.67
CA TRP A 94 6.23 7.11 2.45
C TRP A 94 7.58 6.40 2.50
N GLY A 95 7.68 5.36 3.32
CA GLY A 95 8.84 4.47 3.39
C GLY A 95 9.00 3.63 2.13
N TYR A 96 10.24 3.32 1.81
CA TYR A 96 10.65 2.50 0.66
C TYR A 96 11.80 1.54 1.03
N GLN A 97 11.94 1.24 2.34
CA GLN A 97 12.93 0.30 2.86
C GLN A 97 12.71 -1.10 2.29
N ASP A 98 11.45 -1.51 2.15
CA ASP A 98 11.01 -2.69 1.40
C ASP A 98 10.17 -2.23 0.21
N THR A 99 10.73 -2.35 -1.00
CA THR A 99 10.07 -1.91 -2.23
C THR A 99 8.80 -2.70 -2.54
N HIS A 100 8.61 -3.89 -1.98
CA HIS A 100 7.42 -4.72 -2.17
C HIS A 100 6.23 -4.26 -1.34
N GLU A 101 6.45 -3.45 -0.30
CA GLU A 101 5.45 -3.07 0.70
C GLU A 101 5.14 -1.58 0.69
N THR A 102 5.47 -0.92 -0.43
CA THR A 102 5.23 0.50 -0.70
C THR A 102 3.73 0.77 -0.90
N PRO A 103 3.28 2.04 -0.83
CA PRO A 103 1.87 2.39 -1.03
C PRO A 103 1.32 1.84 -2.35
N ASN A 104 0.28 1.02 -2.29
CA ASN A 104 -0.23 0.29 -3.46
C ASN A 104 -1.75 0.08 -3.43
N SER A 105 -2.27 -0.55 -4.49
CA SER A 105 -3.68 -0.94 -4.66
C SER A 105 -4.63 0.21 -4.39
N PHE A 106 -4.54 1.27 -5.19
CA PHE A 106 -5.39 2.42 -4.99
C PHE A 106 -6.80 2.09 -5.49
N THR A 107 -7.81 2.56 -4.77
CA THR A 107 -9.21 2.40 -5.17
C THR A 107 -10.06 3.52 -4.59
N TRP A 108 -11.09 3.94 -5.31
CA TRP A 108 -12.07 4.90 -4.78
C TRP A 108 -13.07 4.18 -3.88
N GLY A 109 -13.15 4.62 -2.62
CA GLY A 109 -14.17 4.14 -1.71
C GLY A 109 -15.56 4.68 -2.06
N PRO A 110 -16.63 4.04 -1.57
CA PRO A 110 -18.01 4.49 -1.77
C PRO A 110 -18.31 5.85 -1.12
N ASP A 111 -17.44 6.30 -0.20
CA ASP A 111 -17.49 7.60 0.46
C ASP A 111 -16.71 8.70 -0.31
N GLY A 112 -16.14 8.37 -1.47
CA GLY A 112 -15.39 9.31 -2.32
C GLY A 112 -13.94 9.58 -1.87
N TRP A 113 -13.42 8.85 -0.88
CA TRP A 113 -12.00 8.91 -0.52
C TRP A 113 -11.16 7.99 -1.39
N LEU A 114 -9.90 8.36 -1.61
CA LEU A 114 -8.91 7.45 -2.19
C LEU A 114 -8.40 6.52 -1.09
N TYR A 115 -8.55 5.22 -1.27
CA TYR A 115 -7.99 4.21 -0.38
C TYR A 115 -6.72 3.62 -0.97
N GLY A 116 -5.85 3.13 -0.10
CA GLY A 116 -4.69 2.34 -0.50
C GLY A 116 -4.13 1.53 0.66
N ASN A 117 -3.19 0.65 0.33
CA ASN A 117 -2.50 -0.17 1.30
C ASN A 117 -1.05 0.27 1.50
N GLN A 118 -0.46 -0.11 2.64
CA GLN A 118 1.00 -0.15 2.83
C GLN A 118 1.35 -1.30 3.78
N GLY A 119 2.40 -2.05 3.44
CA GLY A 119 2.85 -3.17 4.25
C GLY A 119 3.60 -2.80 5.54
N VAL A 120 4.01 -3.84 6.26
CA VAL A 120 4.58 -3.83 7.61
C VAL A 120 6.06 -3.44 7.68
N PHE A 121 6.86 -3.69 6.65
CA PHE A 121 8.32 -3.46 6.67
C PHE A 121 8.74 -2.07 6.22
N ASN A 122 7.80 -1.23 5.77
CA ASN A 122 8.05 0.19 5.57
C ASN A 122 7.70 1.01 6.82
N THR A 123 8.64 1.85 7.21
CA THR A 123 8.42 2.84 8.28
C THR A 123 8.15 4.18 7.62
N SER A 124 6.87 4.56 7.59
CA SER A 124 6.41 5.80 6.97
C SER A 124 5.93 6.79 8.02
N LEU A 125 6.15 8.06 7.73
CA LEU A 125 5.69 9.19 8.53
C LEU A 125 5.08 10.21 7.58
N VAL A 126 3.81 9.96 7.24
CA VAL A 126 3.13 10.56 6.09
C VAL A 126 2.48 11.88 6.47
N GLY A 127 2.62 12.89 5.61
CA GLY A 127 1.94 14.16 5.79
C GLY A 127 1.94 14.99 4.52
N ALA A 128 1.37 16.20 4.62
CA ALA A 128 1.45 17.17 3.55
C ALA A 128 2.93 17.53 3.27
N PRO A 129 3.29 17.90 2.03
CA PRO A 129 4.66 18.26 1.68
C PRO A 129 5.21 19.35 2.60
N GLY A 130 6.37 19.08 3.20
CA GLY A 130 7.01 20.04 4.12
C GLY A 130 6.37 20.15 5.51
N ALA A 131 5.35 19.35 5.83
CA ALA A 131 4.77 19.33 7.18
C ALA A 131 5.83 18.93 8.23
N PRO A 132 5.83 19.57 9.42
CA PRO A 132 6.73 19.20 10.51
C PRO A 132 6.43 17.80 11.03
N GLU A 133 7.42 17.16 11.65
CA GLU A 133 7.31 15.78 12.14
C GLU A 133 6.10 15.55 13.06
N ALA A 134 5.80 16.52 13.91
CA ALA A 134 4.69 16.46 14.88
C ALA A 134 3.28 16.42 14.24
N GLU A 135 3.15 16.84 12.98
CA GLU A 135 1.88 16.86 12.24
C GLU A 135 1.72 15.64 11.32
N ARG A 136 2.74 14.77 11.26
CA ARG A 136 2.74 13.61 10.38
C ARG A 136 2.17 12.38 11.07
N ILE A 137 1.57 11.51 10.26
CA ILE A 137 0.89 10.30 10.72
C ILE A 137 1.80 9.09 10.48
N PRO A 138 2.13 8.30 11.51
CA PRO A 138 2.89 7.07 11.34
C PRO A 138 2.03 5.98 10.67
N VAL A 139 2.53 5.46 9.55
CA VAL A 139 1.88 4.41 8.77
C VAL A 139 2.76 3.16 8.75
N HIS A 140 2.20 2.08 9.30
CA HIS A 140 2.79 0.73 9.34
C HIS A 140 1.64 -0.25 9.18
N ALA A 141 1.73 -1.16 8.20
CA ALA A 141 0.74 -2.23 8.02
C ALA A 141 -0.70 -1.68 8.07
N ALA A 142 -1.13 -0.97 7.02
CA ALA A 142 -2.35 -0.19 7.08
C ALA A 142 -3.12 -0.15 5.77
N VAL A 143 -4.45 -0.09 5.90
CA VAL A 143 -5.31 0.59 4.94
C VAL A 143 -5.30 2.05 5.35
N TRP A 144 -4.97 2.93 4.42
CA TRP A 144 -5.03 4.37 4.59
C TRP A 144 -6.05 4.95 3.61
N ARG A 145 -6.50 6.17 3.89
CA ARG A 145 -7.32 6.93 2.94
C ARG A 145 -6.96 8.40 2.90
N TYR A 146 -7.22 9.01 1.75
CA TYR A 146 -6.97 10.42 1.46
C TYR A 146 -8.19 11.07 0.83
N HIS A 147 -8.64 12.21 1.37
CA HIS A 147 -9.78 12.94 0.83
C HIS A 147 -9.34 13.85 -0.32
N PRO A 148 -9.86 13.67 -1.55
CA PRO A 148 -9.31 14.29 -2.74
C PRO A 148 -9.47 15.83 -2.79
N THR A 149 -10.49 16.38 -2.13
CA THR A 149 -10.78 17.84 -2.14
C THR A 149 -10.53 18.55 -0.81
N ARG A 150 -10.45 17.79 0.29
CA ARG A 150 -10.22 18.33 1.65
C ARG A 150 -8.76 18.17 2.06
N HIS A 151 -8.03 17.33 1.32
CA HIS A 151 -6.62 17.03 1.55
C HIS A 151 -6.34 16.48 2.95
N GLU A 152 -7.28 15.71 3.47
CA GLU A 152 -7.18 15.01 4.75
C GLU A 152 -6.62 13.61 4.53
N PHE A 153 -5.66 13.21 5.35
CA PHE A 153 -5.06 11.88 5.33
C PHE A 153 -5.32 11.18 6.66
N GLU A 154 -5.66 9.90 6.61
CA GLU A 154 -5.82 9.09 7.82
C GLU A 154 -5.48 7.61 7.59
N VAL A 155 -5.13 6.94 8.69
CA VAL A 155 -5.05 5.48 8.75
C VAL A 155 -6.46 4.95 9.03
N PHE A 156 -7.08 4.36 8.02
CA PHE A 156 -8.42 3.77 8.12
C PHE A 156 -8.42 2.56 9.04
N ALA A 157 -7.44 1.66 8.89
CA ALA A 157 -7.28 0.48 9.74
C ALA A 157 -5.82 0.03 9.77
N ARG A 158 -5.39 -0.57 10.89
CA ARG A 158 -4.07 -1.19 11.01
C ARG A 158 -4.21 -2.66 10.72
N VAL A 159 -3.76 -3.06 9.55
CA VAL A 159 -4.01 -4.38 8.96
C VAL A 159 -2.73 -5.07 8.55
N GLY A 160 -2.70 -6.38 8.72
CA GLY A 160 -2.04 -7.27 7.78
C GLY A 160 -0.52 -7.17 7.63
N SER A 161 0.04 -7.90 6.68
CA SER A 161 1.49 -7.95 6.47
C SER A 161 1.87 -7.19 5.22
N ASN A 162 1.61 -7.80 4.06
CA ASN A 162 1.91 -7.21 2.77
C ASN A 162 0.68 -7.38 1.87
N GLN A 163 -0.12 -6.32 1.83
CA GLN A 163 -1.35 -6.25 1.06
C GLN A 163 -1.08 -5.97 -0.41
N TRP A 164 -1.89 -6.60 -1.26
CA TRP A 164 -1.80 -6.49 -2.73
C TRP A 164 -3.14 -6.17 -3.38
N GLY A 165 -4.20 -6.03 -2.60
CA GLY A 165 -5.52 -5.69 -3.10
C GLY A 165 -6.37 -5.07 -2.01
N ILE A 166 -7.26 -4.19 -2.44
CA ILE A 166 -8.35 -3.63 -1.66
C ILE A 166 -9.53 -3.46 -2.61
N ASP A 167 -10.72 -3.80 -2.13
CA ASP A 167 -11.96 -3.60 -2.87
C ASP A 167 -13.13 -3.45 -1.90
N PHE A 168 -14.24 -2.96 -2.41
CA PHE A 168 -15.48 -2.78 -1.66
C PHE A 168 -16.58 -3.64 -2.25
N ASP A 169 -17.38 -4.25 -1.38
CA ASP A 169 -18.60 -4.90 -1.86
C ASP A 169 -19.72 -3.88 -2.14
N LYS A 170 -20.87 -4.39 -2.62
CA LYS A 170 -22.05 -3.56 -2.92
C LYS A 170 -22.67 -2.88 -1.69
N HIS A 171 -22.29 -3.27 -0.47
CA HIS A 171 -22.72 -2.70 0.79
C HIS A 171 -21.71 -1.70 1.36
N GLY A 172 -20.55 -1.52 0.69
CA GLY A 172 -19.46 -0.67 1.14
C GLY A 172 -18.56 -1.33 2.18
N GLU A 173 -18.64 -2.65 2.36
CA GLU A 173 -17.71 -3.39 3.23
C GLU A 173 -16.34 -3.50 2.56
N THR A 174 -15.27 -3.19 3.29
CA THR A 174 -13.90 -3.18 2.76
C THR A 174 -13.26 -4.55 2.89
N PHE A 175 -12.68 -5.05 1.81
CA PHE A 175 -11.90 -6.29 1.81
C PHE A 175 -10.49 -6.01 1.30
N ILE A 176 -9.50 -6.62 1.93
CA ILE A 176 -8.12 -6.62 1.43
C ILE A 176 -7.66 -8.02 1.09
N THR A 177 -6.72 -8.11 0.16
CA THR A 177 -5.90 -9.31 -0.04
C THR A 177 -4.47 -9.05 0.40
N GLN A 178 -3.82 -10.06 0.96
CA GLN A 178 -2.48 -9.94 1.51
C GLN A 178 -1.71 -11.26 1.47
N CYS A 179 -0.40 -11.16 1.29
CA CYS A 179 0.47 -12.31 1.38
C CYS A 179 0.88 -12.58 2.84
N ARG A 180 1.11 -13.87 3.12
CA ARG A 180 1.61 -14.43 4.37
C ARG A 180 0.66 -14.24 5.58
N SER A 181 0.05 -15.36 5.96
CA SER A 181 -0.66 -15.46 7.22
C SER A 181 -0.37 -16.83 7.87
N PHE A 182 0.61 -16.89 8.77
CA PHE A 182 0.77 -18.08 9.63
C PHE A 182 -0.18 -18.02 10.84
N TRP A 183 -0.47 -16.83 11.38
CA TRP A 183 -1.48 -16.62 12.44
C TRP A 183 -2.58 -15.59 12.09
N GLY A 184 -2.49 -15.00 10.90
CA GLY A 184 -3.48 -14.09 10.34
C GLY A 184 -4.71 -14.80 9.75
N GLY A 185 -4.78 -16.12 9.73
CA GLY A 185 -5.89 -16.89 9.18
C GLY A 185 -6.27 -16.60 7.71
N GLY A 186 -5.33 -16.41 6.77
CA GLY A 186 -5.42 -16.55 5.30
C GLY A 186 -5.37 -15.26 4.46
N PRO A 187 -5.63 -15.33 3.13
CA PRO A 187 -5.22 -14.27 2.19
C PRO A 187 -6.18 -13.09 2.11
N THR A 188 -7.42 -13.22 2.60
CA THR A 188 -8.47 -12.20 2.46
C THR A 188 -8.97 -11.76 3.83
N THR A 189 -9.08 -10.45 4.06
CA THR A 189 -9.51 -9.87 5.33
C THR A 189 -10.62 -8.86 5.12
N HIS A 190 -11.75 -9.03 5.81
CA HIS A 190 -12.75 -7.98 5.98
C HIS A 190 -12.20 -6.92 6.94
N VAL A 191 -12.06 -5.69 6.46
CA VAL A 191 -11.48 -4.55 7.17
C VAL A 191 -12.58 -3.61 7.63
N ILE A 192 -12.59 -3.31 8.93
CA ILE A 192 -13.47 -2.30 9.52
C ILE A 192 -12.68 -1.04 9.90
N LEU A 193 -13.34 0.11 9.85
CA LEU A 193 -12.76 1.38 10.29
C LEU A 193 -12.24 1.27 11.73
N ASN A 194 -11.04 1.80 11.98
CA ASN A 194 -10.28 1.70 13.24
C ASN A 194 -9.94 0.27 13.68
N GLY A 195 -10.17 -0.73 12.82
CA GLY A 195 -9.84 -2.11 13.10
C GLY A 195 -8.33 -2.32 13.26
N HIS A 196 -7.96 -3.18 14.20
CA HIS A 196 -6.60 -3.60 14.45
C HIS A 196 -6.49 -5.10 14.20
N TYR A 197 -5.62 -5.48 13.28
CA TYR A 197 -5.44 -6.86 12.86
C TYR A 197 -4.00 -7.30 13.11
N TRP A 198 -3.84 -8.61 13.16
CA TRP A 198 -2.52 -9.21 13.22
C TRP A 198 -1.68 -8.83 12.00
N ASN A 199 -0.39 -8.55 12.23
CA ASN A 199 0.61 -8.32 11.18
C ASN A 199 1.84 -9.19 11.41
N GLN A 200 2.64 -9.44 10.36
CA GLN A 200 3.81 -10.32 10.43
C GLN A 200 4.86 -9.89 11.47
N SER A 201 4.96 -8.60 11.80
CA SER A 201 5.90 -8.13 12.81
C SER A 201 5.38 -8.31 14.25
N ASN A 202 4.09 -8.61 14.42
CA ASN A 202 3.36 -8.62 15.69
C ASN A 202 3.73 -7.41 16.58
N SER A 203 3.85 -6.25 15.96
CA SER A 203 4.39 -5.04 16.59
C SER A 203 3.70 -3.79 16.05
N ARG A 204 4.01 -2.64 16.68
CA ARG A 204 3.52 -1.30 16.31
C ARG A 204 2.00 -1.18 16.31
N HIS A 205 1.37 -1.96 17.18
CA HIS A 205 -0.03 -1.78 17.54
C HIS A 205 -0.18 -0.53 18.43
N ALA A 206 -1.40 0.00 18.52
CA ALA A 206 -1.68 1.07 19.46
C ALA A 206 -1.36 0.63 20.90
N PRO A 207 -0.93 1.52 21.82
CA PRO A 207 -0.48 1.14 23.17
C PRO A 207 -1.52 0.40 24.01
N PHE A 208 -2.80 0.57 23.71
CA PHE A 208 -3.92 -0.10 24.38
C PHE A 208 -4.32 -1.43 23.72
N VAL A 209 -3.62 -1.87 22.67
CA VAL A 209 -3.84 -3.15 21.99
C VAL A 209 -2.80 -4.15 22.49
N SER A 210 -3.27 -5.27 23.04
CA SER A 210 -2.39 -6.38 23.39
C SER A 210 -2.10 -7.23 22.15
N ALA A 211 -0.82 -7.41 21.84
CA ALA A 211 -0.37 -8.32 20.79
C ALA A 211 -0.40 -9.80 21.24
N ASP A 212 -0.48 -10.02 22.56
CA ASP A 212 -0.46 -11.34 23.17
C ASP A 212 -1.77 -11.63 23.90
N GLU A 213 -2.13 -12.90 23.91
CA GLU A 213 -3.26 -13.41 24.68
C GLU A 213 -2.91 -13.44 26.18
N PRO A 214 -3.80 -12.98 27.08
CA PRO A 214 -3.53 -13.03 28.52
C PRO A 214 -3.31 -14.48 28.97
N PRO A 215 -2.32 -14.77 29.84
CA PRO A 215 -2.03 -16.15 30.25
C PRO A 215 -3.24 -16.91 30.84
N HIS A 216 -4.16 -16.19 31.48
CA HIS A 216 -5.36 -16.75 32.10
C HIS A 216 -6.53 -16.92 31.12
N ALA A 217 -6.41 -16.40 29.89
CA ALA A 217 -7.47 -16.42 28.89
C ALA A 217 -6.85 -16.45 27.47
N PRO A 218 -6.20 -17.55 27.07
CA PRO A 218 -5.47 -17.65 25.80
C PRO A 218 -6.37 -17.53 24.55
N HIS A 219 -7.69 -17.58 24.71
CA HIS A 219 -8.64 -17.37 23.62
C HIS A 219 -8.99 -15.88 23.41
N LEU A 220 -8.67 -15.00 24.37
CA LEU A 220 -8.90 -13.56 24.24
C LEU A 220 -7.76 -12.94 23.46
N ARG A 221 -8.06 -12.52 22.23
CA ARG A 221 -7.14 -11.77 21.36
C ARG A 221 -7.71 -10.38 21.13
N ASN A 222 -6.85 -9.37 21.26
CA ASN A 222 -7.25 -7.96 21.11
C ASN A 222 -7.08 -7.45 19.67
N PHE A 223 -6.92 -8.35 18.70
CA PHE A 223 -6.84 -8.04 17.28
C PHE A 223 -7.69 -9.02 16.46
N LEU A 224 -8.19 -8.53 15.33
CA LEU A 224 -8.99 -9.29 14.39
C LEU A 224 -8.10 -10.19 13.52
N ARG A 225 -8.63 -11.36 13.15
CA ARG A 225 -8.00 -12.29 12.18
C ARG A 225 -8.59 -12.06 10.79
N ALA A 226 -7.93 -12.57 9.76
CA ALA A 226 -8.47 -12.57 8.41
C ALA A 226 -9.78 -13.37 8.33
N SER A 227 -10.62 -13.00 7.36
CA SER A 227 -11.97 -13.55 7.18
C SER A 227 -11.96 -14.94 6.52
N ALA A 228 -10.88 -15.30 5.80
CA ALA A 228 -10.75 -16.60 5.15
C ALA A 228 -9.42 -17.25 5.46
N ARG A 229 -9.41 -18.39 6.18
CA ARG A 229 -8.23 -19.24 6.46
C ARG A 229 -7.73 -19.98 5.23
N TYR A 230 -6.51 -20.48 5.34
CA TYR A 230 -5.89 -21.28 4.29
C TYR A 230 -6.73 -22.53 4.00
N GLY A 231 -6.90 -22.84 2.71
CA GLY A 231 -7.60 -24.05 2.25
C GLY A 231 -9.12 -23.91 2.08
N HIS A 232 -9.65 -22.69 1.95
CA HIS A 232 -11.04 -22.44 1.56
C HIS A 232 -11.01 -21.90 0.13
N GLY A 233 -11.03 -22.82 -0.82
CA GLY A 233 -11.13 -22.58 -2.25
C GLY A 233 -11.83 -23.78 -2.84
#